data_AF-A0A5J9UX76-F1
#
_entry.id   AF-A0A5J9UX76-F1
#
_cell.length_a   1.000
_cell.length_b   1.000
_cell.length_c   1.000
_cell.angle_alpha   90.00
_cell.angle_beta   90.00
_cell.angle_gamma   90.00
#
_symmetry.space_group_name_H-M   'P 1'
#
loop_
_entity.id
_entity.type
_entity.pdbx_description
1 polymer ?
#
loop_
_entity_poly.entity_id
_entity_poly.type
_entity_poly.pdbx_seq_one_letter_code
_entity_poly.pdbx_strand_id
1 'polypeptide(L)'
;MEGAYGKSTEEECAKAQITMESCSAEKGAKMEGHPGRGSPEANKLTFELVSRHFGMPITQAAKELNVGLTALKWRCRKLGIPRLPHRKVKSLKMLIDDVQELGKETEQFDGHRTRRVMEMLQQTKKLIEERPEQRLDQKTRELKQACLKLKSKRKRLMDHSAGDGLMGRKSE
;
A
#
# COMPACT_ATOMS: atom_id res chain seq x y z
N MET A 1 24.19 -57.36 6.20
CA MET A 1 23.32 -56.73 7.20
C MET A 1 23.15 -55.30 6.76
N GLU A 2 21.97 -54.99 6.22
CA GLU A 2 21.47 -53.67 5.76
C GLU A 2 22.30 -52.91 4.71
N GLY A 3 21.71 -52.18 3.77
CA GLY A 3 20.28 -52.05 3.42
C GLY A 3 20.15 -51.01 2.30
N ALA A 4 19.40 -51.30 1.24
CA ALA A 4 19.35 -50.43 0.06
C ALA A 4 18.32 -49.30 0.20
N TYR A 5 18.69 -48.07 -0.15
CA TYR A 5 17.75 -46.94 -0.18
C TYR A 5 16.90 -46.99 -1.46
N GLY A 6 15.66 -47.47 -1.33
CA GLY A 6 14.68 -47.60 -2.41
C GLY A 6 13.94 -46.30 -2.75
N LYS A 7 13.07 -46.39 -3.77
CA LYS A 7 12.17 -45.31 -4.23
C LYS A 7 10.71 -45.73 -4.01
N SER A 8 9.86 -44.77 -3.62
CA SER A 8 8.40 -44.60 -3.87
C SER A 8 7.99 -43.31 -3.12
N THR A 9 7.25 -42.32 -3.64
CA THR A 9 5.94 -42.25 -4.35
C THR A 9 4.72 -42.46 -3.45
N GLU A 10 3.68 -41.68 -3.75
CA GLU A 10 2.34 -41.62 -3.11
C GLU A 10 2.39 -41.09 -1.65
N GLU A 11 1.85 -39.90 -1.37
CA GLU A 11 0.42 -39.53 -1.32
C GLU A 11 -0.27 -39.99 -0.02
N GLU A 12 0.00 -39.28 1.08
CA GLU A 12 -1.04 -39.10 2.10
C GLU A 12 -0.88 -37.81 2.93
N CYS A 13 -2.00 -37.10 3.09
CA CYS A 13 -2.52 -36.50 4.33
C CYS A 13 -3.26 -35.16 4.09
N ALA A 14 -4.40 -35.24 3.41
CA ALA A 14 -5.36 -34.16 3.42
C ALA A 14 -6.11 -34.11 4.77
N LYS A 15 -5.57 -33.39 5.77
CA LYS A 15 -6.26 -33.01 7.03
C LYS A 15 -5.56 -31.82 7.74
N ALA A 16 -6.00 -30.60 7.45
CA ALA A 16 -5.63 -29.41 8.23
C ALA A 16 -6.68 -28.27 8.13
N GLN A 17 -7.97 -28.61 8.20
CA GLN A 17 -9.01 -27.60 8.48
C GLN A 17 -9.02 -27.33 9.99
N ILE A 18 -8.41 -26.22 10.43
CA ILE A 18 -8.61 -25.68 11.77
C ILE A 18 -9.02 -24.21 11.63
N THR A 19 -10.24 -23.94 12.06
CA THR A 19 -10.76 -22.59 12.31
C THR A 19 -10.08 -21.99 13.52
N MET A 20 -9.83 -20.67 13.52
CA MET A 20 -9.91 -19.86 14.74
C MET A 20 -10.13 -18.39 14.37
N GLU A 21 -11.20 -17.82 14.90
CA GLU A 21 -11.50 -16.40 14.83
C GLU A 21 -11.06 -15.73 16.14
N SER A 22 -10.32 -14.62 16.03
CA SER A 22 -10.58 -13.33 16.69
C SER A 22 -9.39 -12.39 16.43
N CYS A 23 -9.55 -11.11 16.06
CA CYS A 23 -10.48 -10.04 16.47
C CYS A 23 -10.07 -9.33 17.78
N SER A 24 -9.30 -8.23 17.61
CA SER A 24 -9.26 -7.01 18.45
C SER A 24 -8.13 -6.11 17.92
N ALA A 25 -8.20 -4.77 17.85
CA ALA A 25 -9.26 -3.76 17.99
C ALA A 25 -8.70 -2.47 17.30
N GLU A 26 -9.25 -1.25 17.19
CA GLU A 26 -10.55 -0.55 17.32
C GLU A 26 -10.33 0.87 16.68
N LYS A 27 -11.19 1.91 16.65
CA LYS A 27 -12.63 2.15 16.92
C LYS A 27 -13.26 2.72 15.62
N GLY A 28 -14.58 2.95 15.59
CA GLY A 28 -15.18 3.93 14.66
C GLY A 28 -16.55 3.59 14.06
N ALA A 29 -17.61 3.88 14.83
CA ALA A 29 -19.02 3.97 14.40
C ALA A 29 -19.65 2.77 13.66
N LYS A 30 -20.58 2.09 14.36
CA LYS A 30 -21.71 1.42 13.68
C LYS A 30 -22.54 2.48 12.95
N MET A 31 -23.02 2.16 11.74
CA MET A 31 -24.14 2.86 11.12
C MET A 31 -25.05 1.81 10.47
N GLU A 32 -26.17 1.52 11.11
CA GLU A 32 -27.24 0.66 10.56
C GLU A 32 -27.95 1.40 9.43
N GLY A 33 -27.31 1.42 8.27
CA GLY A 33 -27.84 2.04 7.07
C GLY A 33 -28.95 1.18 6.47
N HIS A 34 -30.21 1.56 6.75
CA HIS A 34 -31.38 1.09 6.01
C HIS A 34 -31.09 1.12 4.49
N PRO A 35 -31.60 0.17 3.69
CA PRO A 35 -31.42 0.15 2.23
C PRO A 35 -32.27 1.23 1.55
N GLY A 36 -31.95 2.49 1.81
CA GLY A 36 -32.63 3.66 1.28
C GLY A 36 -32.61 3.65 -0.24
N ARG A 37 -33.82 3.61 -0.80
CA ARG A 37 -34.20 3.72 -2.23
C ARG A 37 -33.08 4.35 -3.08
N GLY A 38 -32.25 3.51 -3.68
CA GLY A 38 -30.98 3.94 -4.26
C GLY A 38 -31.18 5.00 -5.34
N SER A 39 -30.48 6.13 -5.23
CA SER A 39 -30.48 7.15 -6.30
C SER A 39 -30.09 6.48 -7.63
N PRO A 40 -30.80 6.75 -8.74
CA PRO A 40 -30.47 6.20 -10.05
C PRO A 40 -29.03 6.53 -10.48
N GLU A 41 -28.43 7.60 -9.95
CA GLU A 41 -27.05 8.01 -10.21
C GLU A 41 -26.03 7.00 -9.68
N ALA A 42 -26.28 6.38 -8.53
CA ALA A 42 -25.41 5.33 -7.99
C ALA A 42 -25.35 4.09 -8.90
N ASN A 43 -26.39 3.88 -9.72
CA ASN A 43 -26.42 2.83 -10.74
C ASN A 43 -25.72 3.21 -12.06
N LYS A 44 -25.46 4.50 -12.30
CA LYS A 44 -24.66 5.00 -13.45
C LYS A 44 -23.14 4.87 -13.22
N LEU A 45 -22.69 4.70 -11.98
CA LEU A 45 -21.27 4.54 -11.66
C LEU A 45 -20.67 3.25 -12.28
N THR A 46 -19.78 3.43 -13.25
CA THR A 46 -18.97 2.35 -13.86
C THR A 46 -17.70 2.10 -13.05
N PHE A 47 -17.04 0.94 -13.28
CA PHE A 47 -15.71 0.67 -12.70
C PHE A 47 -14.70 1.75 -13.08
N GLU A 48 -14.68 2.15 -14.35
CA GLU A 48 -13.75 3.14 -14.90
C GLU A 48 -13.94 4.54 -14.27
N LEU A 49 -15.18 4.95 -14.02
CA LEU A 49 -15.44 6.21 -13.33
C LEU A 49 -14.93 6.17 -11.89
N VAL A 50 -15.08 5.04 -11.19
CA VAL A 50 -14.59 4.87 -9.80
C VAL A 50 -13.06 4.74 -9.75
N SER A 51 -12.41 4.10 -10.72
CA SER A 51 -10.96 3.89 -10.73
C SER A 51 -10.18 5.20 -10.86
N ARG A 52 -10.72 6.20 -11.58
CA ARG A 52 -10.19 7.58 -11.64
C ARG A 52 -10.04 8.21 -10.24
N HIS A 53 -10.89 7.85 -9.28
CA HIS A 53 -10.84 8.34 -7.89
C HIS A 53 -10.10 7.41 -6.91
N PHE A 54 -9.38 6.37 -7.38
CA PHE A 54 -8.55 5.53 -6.52
C PHE A 54 -7.36 6.26 -5.87
N GLY A 55 -7.01 7.45 -6.36
CA GLY A 55 -5.98 8.31 -5.78
C GLY A 55 -6.37 9.04 -4.48
N MET A 56 -7.65 8.97 -4.05
CA MET A 56 -8.21 9.76 -2.94
C MET A 56 -9.04 8.90 -1.96
N PRO A 57 -9.24 9.31 -0.69
CA PRO A 57 -10.12 8.63 0.25
C PRO A 57 -11.58 8.60 -0.24
N ILE A 58 -12.33 7.58 0.19
CA ILE A 58 -13.74 7.37 -0.20
C ILE A 58 -14.67 8.55 0.18
N THR A 59 -14.29 9.34 1.18
CA THR A 59 -14.98 10.57 1.61
C THR A 59 -14.79 11.75 0.67
N GLN A 60 -13.72 11.77 -0.12
CA GLN A 60 -13.54 12.72 -1.23
C GLN A 60 -14.16 12.14 -2.50
N ALA A 61 -13.88 10.88 -2.86
CA ALA A 61 -14.47 10.23 -4.03
C ALA A 61 -16.01 10.29 -4.06
N ALA A 62 -16.67 10.18 -2.91
CA ALA A 62 -18.12 10.35 -2.79
C ALA A 62 -18.60 11.78 -3.13
N LYS A 63 -17.81 12.81 -2.80
CA LYS A 63 -18.12 14.21 -3.12
C LYS A 63 -17.89 14.50 -4.60
N GLU A 64 -16.74 14.11 -5.16
CA GLU A 64 -16.44 14.29 -6.59
C GLU A 64 -17.50 13.61 -7.48
N LEU A 65 -17.94 12.41 -7.08
CA LEU A 65 -18.97 11.65 -7.79
C LEU A 65 -20.41 12.02 -7.40
N ASN A 66 -20.60 13.03 -6.52
CA ASN A 66 -21.89 13.52 -6.03
C ASN A 66 -22.85 12.43 -5.50
N VAL A 67 -22.30 11.35 -4.91
CA VAL A 67 -23.07 10.21 -4.39
C VAL A 67 -22.90 10.02 -2.89
N GLY A 68 -23.97 9.59 -2.22
CA GLY A 68 -23.92 9.25 -0.80
C GLY A 68 -22.89 8.16 -0.49
N LEU A 69 -22.12 8.35 0.59
CA LEU A 69 -21.06 7.43 1.04
C LEU A 69 -21.50 5.95 1.11
N THR A 70 -22.74 5.69 1.55
CA THR A 70 -23.31 4.35 1.63
C THR A 70 -23.55 3.75 0.24
N ALA A 71 -24.08 4.55 -0.69
CA ALA A 71 -24.31 4.12 -2.08
C ALA A 71 -22.99 3.84 -2.81
N LEU A 72 -21.98 4.69 -2.64
CA LEU A 72 -20.64 4.44 -3.20
C LEU A 72 -20.01 3.16 -2.61
N LYS A 73 -20.07 2.96 -1.28
CA LYS A 73 -19.60 1.72 -0.64
C LYS A 73 -20.30 0.47 -1.19
N TRP A 74 -21.63 0.50 -1.35
CA TRP A 74 -22.42 -0.61 -1.87
C TRP A 74 -22.07 -0.89 -3.34
N ARG A 75 -22.01 0.15 -4.18
CA ARG A 75 -21.67 0.03 -5.60
C ARG A 75 -20.24 -0.46 -5.82
N CYS A 76 -19.26 0.05 -5.06
CA CYS A 76 -17.89 -0.45 -5.07
C CYS A 76 -17.83 -1.95 -4.75
N ARG A 77 -18.54 -2.44 -3.73
CA ARG A 77 -18.64 -3.88 -3.45
C ARG A 77 -19.21 -4.67 -4.64
N LYS A 78 -20.27 -4.17 -5.28
CA LYS A 78 -20.87 -4.82 -6.46
C LYS A 78 -19.97 -4.80 -7.70
N LEU A 79 -18.99 -3.89 -7.76
CA LEU A 79 -17.97 -3.77 -8.81
C LEU A 79 -16.65 -4.54 -8.49
N GLY A 80 -16.61 -5.38 -7.45
CA GLY A 80 -15.38 -6.10 -7.07
C GLY A 80 -14.34 -5.23 -6.35
N ILE A 81 -14.77 -4.15 -5.70
CA ILE A 81 -13.93 -3.17 -4.99
C ILE A 81 -14.37 -3.13 -3.51
N PRO A 82 -14.09 -4.15 -2.68
CA PRO A 82 -14.51 -4.14 -1.27
C PRO A 82 -13.80 -3.06 -0.44
N ARG A 83 -12.61 -2.62 -0.86
CA ARG A 83 -11.81 -1.60 -0.18
C ARG A 83 -11.09 -0.70 -1.20
N LEU A 84 -11.36 0.60 -1.14
CA LEU A 84 -10.75 1.59 -2.04
C LEU A 84 -9.21 1.62 -1.88
N PRO A 85 -8.41 1.49 -2.96
CA PRO A 85 -6.98 1.21 -2.86
C PRO A 85 -6.10 2.43 -2.52
N HIS A 86 -6.67 3.60 -2.22
CA HIS A 86 -5.96 4.85 -1.90
C HIS A 86 -4.74 4.68 -0.96
N ARG A 87 -4.84 3.85 0.10
CA ARG A 87 -3.69 3.60 1.00
C ARG A 87 -2.50 2.92 0.28
N LYS A 88 -2.77 2.02 -0.69
CA LYS A 88 -1.75 1.41 -1.56
C LYS A 88 -1.20 2.46 -2.53
N VAL A 89 -2.08 3.16 -3.25
CA VAL A 89 -1.71 4.16 -4.27
C VAL A 89 -0.87 5.30 -3.69
N LYS A 90 -1.26 5.86 -2.52
CA LYS A 90 -0.47 6.87 -1.81
C LYS A 90 0.91 6.34 -1.41
N SER A 91 0.99 5.09 -0.94
CA SER A 91 2.28 4.47 -0.58
C SER A 91 3.17 4.17 -1.80
N LEU A 92 2.63 4.09 -3.02
CA LEU A 92 3.42 3.96 -4.24
C LEU A 92 3.89 5.32 -4.75
N LYS A 93 3.04 6.36 -4.72
CA LYS A 93 3.45 7.74 -5.04
C LYS A 93 4.64 8.15 -4.19
N MET A 94 4.51 8.08 -2.86
CA MET A 94 5.59 8.40 -1.92
C MET A 94 6.87 7.58 -2.18
N LEU A 95 6.76 6.32 -2.62
CA LEU A 95 7.95 5.50 -2.89
C LEU A 95 8.64 5.87 -4.22
N ILE A 96 7.89 6.36 -5.21
CA ILE A 96 8.44 6.95 -6.45
C ILE A 96 9.14 8.28 -6.12
N ASP A 97 8.50 9.10 -5.29
CA ASP A 97 9.04 10.39 -4.83
C ASP A 97 10.34 10.18 -4.02
N ASP A 98 10.33 9.24 -3.05
CA ASP A 98 11.49 8.84 -2.24
C ASP A 98 12.67 8.34 -3.09
N VAL A 99 12.40 7.53 -4.13
CA VAL A 99 13.43 7.01 -5.04
C VAL A 99 13.99 8.12 -5.94
N GLN A 100 13.16 9.09 -6.34
CA GLN A 100 13.62 10.24 -7.12
C GLN A 100 14.45 11.23 -6.27
N GLU A 101 14.14 11.40 -4.98
CA GLU A 101 14.95 12.19 -4.03
C GLU A 101 16.34 11.56 -3.87
N LEU A 102 16.40 10.26 -3.50
CA LEU A 102 17.65 9.53 -3.29
C LEU A 102 18.54 9.48 -4.55
N GLY A 103 17.92 9.38 -5.74
CA GLY A 103 18.59 9.40 -7.03
C GLY A 103 19.08 10.77 -7.52
N LYS A 104 18.73 11.87 -6.83
CA LYS A 104 19.28 13.22 -7.06
C LYS A 104 20.39 13.57 -6.07
N GLU A 105 20.28 13.08 -4.83
CA GLU A 105 21.30 13.31 -3.79
C GLU A 105 22.55 12.46 -3.97
N THR A 106 22.47 11.39 -4.75
CA THR A 106 23.56 10.45 -4.95
C THR A 106 24.06 10.52 -6.40
N GLU A 107 25.05 11.38 -6.66
CA GLU A 107 25.75 11.51 -7.96
C GLU A 107 26.29 10.18 -8.52
N GLN A 108 26.44 9.16 -7.65
CA GLN A 108 26.90 7.81 -7.98
C GLN A 108 25.77 6.81 -8.30
N PHE A 109 24.50 7.21 -8.25
CA PHE A 109 23.39 6.28 -8.49
C PHE A 109 23.14 6.14 -9.99
N ASP A 110 23.43 4.95 -10.54
CA ASP A 110 23.11 4.58 -11.91
C ASP A 110 21.70 5.06 -12.30
N GLY A 111 21.60 6.08 -13.16
CA GLY A 111 20.30 6.64 -13.58
C GLY A 111 19.40 5.57 -14.23
N HIS A 112 20.01 4.56 -14.87
CA HIS A 112 19.35 3.37 -15.38
C HIS A 112 18.70 2.51 -14.27
N ARG A 113 19.31 2.38 -13.08
CA ARG A 113 18.70 1.69 -11.93
C ARG A 113 17.52 2.49 -11.38
N THR A 114 17.69 3.79 -11.16
CA THR A 114 16.62 4.69 -10.69
C THR A 114 15.41 4.62 -11.62
N ARG A 115 15.64 4.77 -12.94
CA ARG A 115 14.61 4.65 -13.97
C ARG A 115 13.91 3.29 -13.94
N ARG A 116 14.65 2.18 -13.93
CA ARG A 116 14.07 0.81 -13.91
C ARG A 116 13.22 0.55 -12.66
N VAL A 117 13.61 1.12 -11.52
CA VAL A 117 12.83 1.05 -10.28
C VAL A 117 11.55 1.88 -10.38
N MET A 118 11.62 3.11 -10.92
CA MET A 118 10.43 3.94 -11.15
C MET A 118 9.45 3.29 -12.13
N GLU A 119 9.94 2.70 -13.24
CA GLU A 119 9.12 1.96 -14.20
C GLU A 119 8.39 0.77 -13.54
N MET A 120 9.09 -0.02 -12.71
CA MET A 120 8.49 -1.11 -11.93
C MET A 120 7.40 -0.60 -10.97
N LEU A 121 7.64 0.50 -10.25
CA LEU A 121 6.66 1.08 -9.33
C LEU A 121 5.42 1.64 -10.06
N GLN A 122 5.59 2.19 -11.27
CA GLN A 122 4.49 2.60 -12.13
C GLN A 122 3.68 1.40 -12.65
N GLN A 123 4.31 0.27 -12.95
CA GLN A 123 3.62 -0.98 -13.30
C GLN A 123 2.81 -1.53 -12.12
N THR A 124 3.39 -1.63 -10.92
CA THR A 124 2.64 -2.02 -9.70
C THR A 124 1.48 -1.06 -9.42
N LYS A 125 1.62 0.24 -9.71
CA LYS A 125 0.54 1.23 -9.60
C LYS A 125 -0.61 0.92 -10.56
N LYS A 126 -0.34 0.71 -11.85
CA LYS A 126 -1.37 0.34 -12.85
C LYS A 126 -2.10 -0.94 -12.46
N LEU A 127 -1.38 -1.98 -12.03
CA LEU A 127 -1.98 -3.24 -11.59
C LEU A 127 -2.92 -3.08 -10.38
N ILE A 128 -2.69 -2.11 -9.51
CA ILE A 128 -3.59 -1.78 -8.39
C ILE A 128 -4.75 -0.86 -8.81
N GLU A 129 -4.61 -0.15 -9.92
CA GLU A 129 -5.69 0.64 -10.54
C GLU A 129 -6.64 -0.24 -11.38
N GLU A 130 -6.14 -1.35 -11.92
CA GLU A 130 -6.94 -2.41 -12.57
C GLU A 130 -7.52 -3.42 -11.56
N ARG A 131 -6.73 -3.84 -10.56
CA ARG A 131 -7.09 -4.88 -9.58
C ARG A 131 -6.89 -4.37 -8.14
N PRO A 132 -7.86 -3.62 -7.58
CA PRO A 132 -7.69 -2.96 -6.28
C PRO A 132 -7.47 -3.93 -5.10
N GLU A 133 -7.89 -5.19 -5.21
CA GLU A 133 -7.62 -6.23 -4.23
C GLU A 133 -6.14 -6.67 -4.22
N GLN A 134 -5.47 -6.67 -5.38
CA GLN A 134 -4.18 -7.32 -5.61
C GLN A 134 -3.11 -6.94 -4.58
N ARG A 135 -2.43 -7.94 -4.02
CA ARG A 135 -1.36 -7.78 -3.04
C ARG A 135 -0.20 -7.02 -3.70
N LEU A 136 0.33 -6.00 -3.01
CA LEU A 136 1.56 -5.31 -3.44
C LEU A 136 2.69 -6.31 -3.66
N ASP A 137 3.55 -6.08 -4.66
CA ASP A 137 4.65 -6.98 -4.98
C ASP A 137 5.68 -7.10 -3.84
N GLN A 138 6.38 -8.23 -3.80
CA GLN A 138 7.42 -8.47 -2.78
C GLN A 138 8.58 -7.48 -2.93
N LYS A 139 9.10 -7.30 -4.14
CA LYS A 139 10.15 -6.32 -4.48
C LYS A 139 9.78 -4.90 -4.03
N THR A 140 8.51 -4.53 -4.22
CA THR A 140 7.96 -3.22 -3.83
C THR A 140 7.82 -3.08 -2.30
N ARG A 141 7.57 -4.16 -1.54
CA ARG A 141 7.66 -4.16 -0.07
C ARG A 141 9.11 -3.99 0.41
N GLU A 142 10.04 -4.73 -0.18
CA GLU A 142 11.46 -4.72 0.19
C GLU A 142 12.09 -3.34 -0.06
N LEU A 143 11.85 -2.76 -1.24
CA LEU A 143 12.28 -1.41 -1.58
C LEU A 143 11.71 -0.37 -0.60
N LYS A 144 10.41 -0.46 -0.24
CA LYS A 144 9.81 0.42 0.77
C LYS A 144 10.52 0.32 2.12
N GLN A 145 10.88 -0.88 2.56
CA GLN A 145 11.65 -1.07 3.79
C GLN A 145 13.06 -0.50 3.68
N ALA A 146 13.71 -0.62 2.53
CA ALA A 146 15.04 -0.04 2.28
C ALA A 146 15.02 1.49 2.33
N CYS A 147 14.12 2.14 1.58
CA CYS A 147 13.94 3.59 1.59
C CYS A 147 13.62 4.12 2.99
N LEU A 148 12.73 3.46 3.74
CA LEU A 148 12.42 3.84 5.11
C LEU A 148 13.64 3.70 6.04
N LYS A 149 14.40 2.60 5.95
CA LYS A 149 15.64 2.40 6.72
C LYS A 149 16.68 3.48 6.40
N LEU A 150 16.81 3.89 5.13
CA LEU A 150 17.71 4.97 4.71
C LEU A 150 17.26 6.33 5.26
N LYS A 151 15.97 6.71 5.12
CA LYS A 151 15.44 7.96 5.69
C LYS A 151 15.56 8.01 7.22
N SER A 152 15.31 6.90 7.91
CA SER A 152 15.54 6.77 9.36
C SER A 152 17.02 6.71 9.77
N LYS A 153 17.96 6.52 8.85
CA LYS A 153 19.41 6.75 9.09
C LYS A 153 19.76 8.22 8.86
N ARG A 154 19.37 8.82 7.73
CA ARG A 154 19.63 10.25 7.41
C ARG A 154 19.13 11.18 8.51
N LYS A 155 17.89 11.00 8.96
CA LYS A 155 17.35 11.82 10.06
C LYS A 155 18.23 11.75 11.31
N ARG A 156 18.62 10.55 11.77
CA ARG A 156 19.47 10.41 12.97
C ARG A 156 20.83 11.08 12.80
N LEU A 157 21.48 10.96 11.64
CA LEU A 157 22.75 11.66 11.38
C LEU A 157 22.59 13.18 11.52
N MET A 158 21.52 13.75 10.94
CA MET A 158 21.22 15.18 11.05
C MET A 158 20.86 15.62 12.47
N ASP A 159 20.05 14.82 13.19
CA ASP A 159 19.70 15.06 14.60
C ASP A 159 20.96 15.07 15.51
N HIS A 160 22.00 14.28 15.19
CA HIS A 160 23.26 14.27 15.97
C HIS A 160 24.18 15.44 15.59
N SER A 161 24.28 15.82 14.31
CA SER A 161 25.11 16.95 13.88
C SER A 161 24.65 18.32 14.42
N ALA A 162 23.45 18.40 14.99
CA ALA A 162 22.95 19.60 15.66
C ALA A 162 23.42 19.76 17.12
N GLY A 163 24.14 18.78 17.68
CA GLY A 163 24.58 18.77 19.09
C GLY A 163 25.91 19.47 19.38
N ASP A 164 26.91 19.36 18.49
CA ASP A 164 28.28 19.83 18.71
C ASP A 164 28.48 21.35 18.48
N GLY A 165 27.57 22.16 19.01
CA GLY A 165 27.45 23.59 18.66
C GLY A 165 27.63 24.61 19.80
N LEU A 166 27.85 24.20 21.06
CA LEU A 166 27.75 25.14 22.20
C LEU A 166 28.73 24.91 23.38
N MET A 167 30.03 25.09 23.14
CA MET A 167 31.00 25.41 24.21
C MET A 167 31.81 26.66 23.86
N GLY A 168 31.19 27.83 24.04
CA GLY A 168 31.80 29.13 23.74
C GLY A 168 31.99 30.02 24.98
N ARG A 169 33.26 30.16 25.40
CA ARG A 169 33.80 31.27 26.22
C ARG A 169 33.15 31.58 27.59
N LYS A 170 33.85 31.16 28.65
CA LYS A 170 34.30 32.07 29.73
C LYS A 170 35.83 31.91 29.82
N SER A 171 36.69 32.93 29.82
CA SER A 171 36.72 34.21 30.56
C SER A 171 37.40 34.07 31.92
N GLU A 172 38.73 34.17 31.87
CA GLU A 172 39.62 34.80 32.84
C GLU A 172 40.34 35.95 32.12
#